data_AF-A0A822MRZ6-F1
#
_entry.id   AF-A0A822MRZ6-F1
#
_cell.length_a   1.000
_cell.length_b   1.000
_cell.length_c   1.000
_cell.angle_alpha   90.00
_cell.angle_beta   90.00
_cell.angle_gamma   90.00
#
_symmetry.space_group_name_H-M   'P 1'
#
loop_
_entity.id
_entity.type
_entity.pdbx_description
1 polymer ?
#
loop_
_entity_poly.entity_id
_entity_poly.type
_entity_poly.pdbx_seq_one_letter_code
_entity_poly.pdbx_strand_id
1 'polypeptide(L)'
;MGGKATDIDIGVFCVLHTYGRKLNWNVRLHLSVTRGGLCKKTSLWEPINFKAKTTEKCWRAAITQLLESNYSELDLTGEGCPYIRHEQDWSRFLISQYCRRWKLHLAKKRLM
;
A
#
# COMPACT_ATOMS: atom_id res chain seq x y z
N MET A 1 11.22 -1.79 20.77
CA MET A 1 10.35 -2.93 21.10
C MET A 1 10.03 -3.66 19.80
N GLY A 2 10.67 -4.80 19.56
CA GLY A 2 10.37 -5.66 18.40
C GLY A 2 9.02 -6.31 18.59
N GLY A 3 8.09 -6.10 17.66
CA GLY A 3 6.81 -6.80 17.66
C GLY A 3 7.06 -8.28 17.39
N LYS A 4 6.52 -9.16 18.23
CA LYS A 4 6.50 -10.61 18.00
C LYS A 4 5.80 -10.83 16.65
N ALA A 5 6.47 -11.46 15.69
CA ALA A 5 5.84 -11.85 14.43
C ALA A 5 4.73 -12.85 14.77
N THR A 6 3.48 -12.41 14.66
CA THR A 6 2.32 -13.27 14.82
C THR A 6 2.12 -14.00 13.49
N ASP A 7 2.15 -15.33 13.53
CA ASP A 7 1.98 -16.18 12.34
C ASP A 7 0.49 -16.21 11.95
N ILE A 8 0.06 -15.11 11.33
CA ILE A 8 -1.33 -14.80 11.00
C ILE A 8 -1.42 -14.50 9.50
N ASP A 9 -2.37 -15.14 8.82
CA ASP A 9 -2.74 -14.84 7.45
C ASP A 9 -3.75 -13.69 7.39
N ILE A 10 -3.29 -12.53 6.92
CA ILE A 10 -4.11 -11.34 6.73
C ILE A 10 -4.72 -11.31 5.33
N GLY A 11 -5.93 -10.74 5.22
CA GLY A 11 -6.53 -10.41 3.94
C GLY A 11 -6.05 -9.05 3.44
N VAL A 12 -5.73 -8.97 2.15
CA VAL A 12 -5.34 -7.73 1.45
C VAL A 12 -6.20 -7.59 0.21
N PHE A 13 -6.69 -6.37 -0.04
CA PHE A 13 -7.50 -6.03 -1.20
C PHE A 13 -7.02 -4.70 -1.80
N CYS A 14 -6.81 -4.68 -3.12
CA CYS A 14 -6.36 -3.51 -3.86
C CYS A 14 -7.39 -3.12 -4.92
N VAL A 15 -7.65 -1.82 -5.07
CA VAL A 15 -8.47 -1.25 -6.14
C VAL A 15 -7.72 -0.14 -6.83
N LEU A 16 -7.64 -0.21 -8.14
CA LEU A 16 -7.24 0.90 -8.99
C LEU A 16 -8.47 1.72 -9.38
N HIS A 17 -8.44 3.00 -9.04
CA HIS A 17 -9.40 3.97 -9.55
C HIS A 17 -8.69 4.90 -10.52
N THR A 18 -9.29 5.13 -11.70
CA THR A 18 -8.79 6.04 -12.72
C THR A 18 -9.42 7.43 -12.63
N TYR A 19 -10.72 7.50 -12.34
CA TYR A 19 -11.50 8.74 -12.31
C TYR A 19 -11.96 9.14 -10.90
N GLY A 20 -12.07 10.45 -10.68
CA GLY A 20 -12.65 11.05 -9.49
C GLY A 20 -14.18 11.07 -9.52
N ARG A 21 -14.80 11.53 -8.43
CA ARG A 21 -16.27 11.69 -8.32
C ARG A 21 -16.87 12.56 -9.42
N LYS A 22 -16.11 13.53 -9.93
CA LYS A 22 -16.51 14.43 -11.02
C LYS A 22 -16.07 13.93 -12.42
N LEU A 23 -15.69 12.65 -12.54
CA LEU A 23 -15.14 12.03 -13.76
C LEU A 23 -13.88 12.70 -14.33
N ASN A 24 -13.20 13.51 -13.52
CA ASN A 24 -11.89 14.05 -13.87
C ASN A 24 -10.78 13.01 -13.59
N TRP A 25 -9.72 13.04 -14.40
CA TRP A 25 -8.54 12.18 -14.23
C TRP A 25 -7.98 12.32 -12.80
N ASN A 26 -7.97 11.22 -12.06
CA ASN A 26 -7.57 11.20 -10.65
C ASN A 26 -7.21 9.77 -10.24
N VAL A 27 -6.12 9.27 -10.85
CA VAL A 27 -5.66 7.90 -10.65
C VAL A 27 -5.16 7.72 -9.22
N ARG A 28 -5.69 6.71 -8.51
CA ARG A 28 -5.26 6.34 -7.17
C ARG A 28 -5.49 4.86 -6.88
N LEU A 29 -4.64 4.31 -6.02
CA LEU A 29 -4.79 2.97 -5.49
C LEU A 29 -5.43 3.03 -4.09
N HIS A 30 -6.45 2.21 -3.88
CA HIS A 30 -6.98 1.91 -2.56
C HIS A 30 -6.49 0.53 -2.16
N LEU A 31 -5.61 0.45 -1.16
CA LEU A 31 -5.18 -0.80 -0.56
C LEU A 31 -5.81 -0.89 0.82
N SER A 32 -6.54 -1.98 1.07
CA SER A 32 -7.19 -2.27 2.34
C SER A 32 -6.64 -3.57 2.90
N VAL A 33 -6.49 -3.62 4.21
CA VAL A 33 -5.98 -4.79 4.94
C VAL A 33 -6.91 -5.10 6.09
N THR A 34 -7.14 -6.38 6.33
CA THR A 34 -7.97 -6.84 7.44
C THR A 34 -7.36 -6.45 8.80
N ARG A 35 -8.21 -6.22 9.80
CA ARG A 35 -7.80 -5.87 11.17
C ARG A 35 -7.43 -7.09 12.03
N GLY A 36 -6.85 -8.08 11.39
CA GLY A 36 -6.66 -9.40 11.93
C GLY A 36 -6.55 -10.40 10.81
N GLY A 37 -6.45 -11.66 11.17
CA GLY A 37 -6.33 -12.73 10.21
C GLY A 37 -6.44 -14.08 10.90
N LEU A 38 -6.29 -15.16 10.14
CA LEU A 38 -6.32 -16.50 10.68
C LEU A 38 -4.93 -16.86 11.22
N CYS A 39 -4.85 -17.22 12.49
CA CYS A 39 -3.64 -17.79 13.06
C CYS A 39 -3.36 -19.13 12.38
N LYS A 40 -2.17 -19.29 11.78
CA LYS A 40 -1.87 -20.50 11.00
C LYS A 40 -1.90 -21.78 11.82
N LYS A 41 -1.62 -21.68 13.13
CA LYS A 41 -1.60 -22.83 14.04
C LYS A 41 -2.99 -23.27 14.48
N THR A 42 -3.87 -22.32 14.77
CA THR A 42 -5.18 -22.60 15.39
C THR A 42 -6.33 -22.44 14.41
N SER A 43 -6.10 -21.82 13.25
CA SER A 43 -7.11 -21.35 12.29
C SER A 43 -8.16 -20.41 12.92
N LEU A 44 -7.88 -19.86 14.10
CA LEU A 44 -8.76 -18.89 14.76
C LEU A 44 -8.40 -17.47 14.33
N TRP A 45 -9.41 -16.60 14.30
CA TRP A 45 -9.20 -15.19 14.00
C TRP A 45 -8.48 -14.46 15.14
N GLU A 46 -7.33 -13.89 14.84
CA GLU A 46 -6.55 -13.07 15.78
C GLU A 46 -6.57 -11.59 15.36
N PRO A 47 -6.90 -10.65 16.27
CA PRO A 47 -6.97 -9.23 15.96
C PRO A 47 -5.57 -8.61 15.83
N ILE A 48 -5.41 -7.74 14.84
CA ILE A 48 -4.19 -6.93 14.65
C ILE A 48 -4.53 -5.46 14.85
N ASN A 49 -3.68 -4.78 15.62
CA ASN A 49 -3.82 -3.35 15.90
C ASN A 49 -2.71 -2.56 15.23
N PHE A 50 -3.11 -1.53 14.49
CA PHE A 50 -2.21 -0.65 13.76
C PHE A 50 -2.10 0.70 14.46
N LYS A 51 -0.88 1.20 14.65
CA LYS A 51 -0.65 2.57 15.10
C LYS A 51 -0.49 3.46 13.88
N ALA A 52 -1.44 4.38 13.64
CA ALA A 52 -1.49 5.20 12.42
C ALA A 52 -0.15 5.75 11.95
N LYS A 53 0.58 6.46 12.82
CA LYS A 53 1.85 7.11 12.47
C LYS A 53 2.96 6.12 12.09
N THR A 54 2.98 4.96 12.74
CA THR A 54 3.95 3.89 12.42
C THR A 54 3.54 3.17 11.14
N THR A 55 2.25 2.83 11.04
CA THR A 55 1.69 2.13 9.89
C THR A 55 1.86 2.93 8.61
N GLU A 56 1.57 4.23 8.60
CA GLU A 56 1.78 5.10 7.43
C GLU A 56 3.23 5.03 6.93
N LYS A 57 4.21 5.17 7.82
CA LYS A 57 5.64 5.12 7.45
C LYS A 57 6.04 3.73 6.91
N CYS A 58 5.67 2.66 7.60
CA CYS A 58 5.99 1.30 7.18
C CYS A 58 5.36 0.96 5.84
N TRP A 59 4.09 1.33 5.64
CA TRP A 59 3.38 1.12 4.39
C TRP A 59 4.00 1.87 3.24
N ARG A 60 4.31 3.15 3.46
CA ARG A 60 4.92 3.98 2.44
C ARG A 60 6.24 3.40 1.98
N ALA A 61 7.07 2.91 2.92
CA ALA A 61 8.32 2.23 2.59
C ALA A 61 8.06 0.92 1.82
N ALA A 62 7.18 0.05 2.32
CA ALA A 62 6.90 -1.25 1.70
C ALA A 62 6.35 -1.14 0.28
N ILE A 63 5.36 -0.26 0.05
CA ILE A 63 4.77 -0.07 -1.29
C ILE A 63 5.76 0.57 -2.24
N THR A 64 6.53 1.57 -1.79
CA THR A 64 7.54 2.20 -2.64
C THR A 64 8.63 1.19 -3.02
N GLN A 65 9.10 0.36 -2.08
CA GLN A 65 10.06 -0.70 -2.36
C GLN A 65 9.51 -1.77 -3.30
N LEU A 66 8.24 -2.19 -3.10
CA LEU A 66 7.58 -3.15 -3.98
C LEU A 66 7.49 -2.60 -5.41
N LEU A 67 7.06 -1.35 -5.56
CA LEU A 67 6.95 -0.72 -6.88
C LEU A 67 8.32 -0.52 -7.53
N GLU A 68 9.35 -0.19 -6.76
CA GLU A 68 10.72 -0.09 -7.24
C GLU A 68 11.24 -1.45 -7.73
N SER A 69 11.08 -2.52 -6.93
CA SER A 69 11.60 -3.85 -7.25
C SER A 69 10.92 -4.52 -8.44
N ASN A 70 9.75 -4.03 -8.86
CA ASN A 70 9.00 -4.54 -10.00
C ASN A 70 9.07 -3.61 -11.22
N TYR A 71 10.04 -2.69 -11.27
CA TYR A 71 10.22 -1.80 -12.43
C TYR A 71 10.33 -2.57 -13.76
N SER A 72 11.01 -3.73 -13.76
CA SER A 72 11.17 -4.57 -14.94
C SER A 72 9.88 -5.17 -15.49
N GLU A 73 8.79 -5.15 -14.71
CA GLU A 73 7.47 -5.63 -15.14
C GLU A 73 6.62 -4.53 -15.79
N LEU A 74 7.07 -3.27 -15.77
CA LEU A 74 6.32 -2.15 -16.32
C LEU A 74 6.36 -2.15 -17.85
N ASP A 75 5.18 -2.06 -18.47
CA ASP A 75 5.07 -1.72 -19.89
C ASP A 75 5.11 -0.19 -20.06
N LEU A 76 6.27 0.31 -20.48
CA LEU A 76 6.51 1.73 -20.75
C LEU A 76 6.38 2.09 -22.24
N THR A 77 5.95 1.15 -23.09
CA THR A 77 5.89 1.36 -24.54
C THR A 77 4.66 2.14 -25.00
N GLY A 78 3.68 2.34 -24.11
CA GLY A 78 2.48 3.10 -24.40
C GLY A 78 2.77 4.57 -24.71
N GLU A 79 2.16 5.09 -25.78
CA GLU A 79 2.28 6.50 -26.21
C GLU A 79 1.94 7.51 -25.10
N GLY A 80 1.16 7.11 -24.09
CA GLY A 80 0.74 7.91 -22.94
C GLY A 80 1.75 8.03 -21.79
N CYS A 81 2.95 7.45 -21.89
CA CYS A 81 3.96 7.44 -20.82
C CYS A 81 5.20 8.31 -21.11
N PRO A 82 5.08 9.62 -21.44
CA PRO A 82 6.25 10.40 -21.88
C PRO A 82 7.26 10.69 -20.76
N TYR A 83 6.85 10.55 -19.49
CA TYR A 83 7.58 11.04 -18.31
C TYR A 83 8.42 10.00 -17.57
N ILE A 84 8.13 8.70 -17.74
CA ILE A 84 8.90 7.61 -17.11
C ILE A 84 9.47 6.78 -18.26
N ARG A 85 10.76 6.95 -18.56
CA ARG A 85 11.43 6.25 -19.67
C ARG A 85 12.49 5.28 -19.17
N HIS A 86 13.09 5.61 -18.04
CA HIS A 86 14.15 4.82 -17.42
C HIS A 86 13.86 4.59 -15.94
N GLU A 87 14.56 3.62 -15.36
CA GLU A 87 14.44 3.24 -13.96
C GLU A 87 14.65 4.45 -13.04
N GLN A 88 15.59 5.35 -13.38
CA GLN A 88 15.85 6.55 -12.59
C GLN A 88 14.66 7.52 -12.56
N ASP A 89 13.87 7.60 -13.64
CA ASP A 89 12.65 8.43 -13.67
C ASP A 89 11.58 7.83 -12.75
N TRP A 90 11.47 6.50 -12.76
CA TRP A 90 10.59 5.77 -11.87
C TRP A 90 10.99 5.94 -10.40
N SER A 91 12.26 5.76 -10.05
CA SER A 91 12.77 5.98 -8.70
C SER A 91 12.48 7.41 -8.23
N ARG A 92 12.72 8.42 -9.07
CA ARG A 92 12.42 9.83 -8.77
C ARG A 92 10.93 10.05 -8.54
N PHE A 93 10.08 9.48 -9.40
CA PHE A 93 8.64 9.54 -9.23
C PHE A 93 8.22 8.90 -7.89
N LEU A 94 8.71 7.70 -7.58
CA LEU A 94 8.42 7.00 -6.35
C LEU A 94 8.90 7.75 -5.10
N ILE A 95 10.09 8.36 -5.12
CA ILE A 95 10.58 9.25 -4.06
C ILE A 95 9.63 10.44 -3.88
N SER A 96 9.17 11.05 -4.98
CA SER A 96 8.22 12.16 -4.90
C SER A 96 6.91 11.74 -4.23
N GLN A 97 6.42 10.52 -4.49
CA GLN A 97 5.21 9.99 -3.85
C GLN A 97 5.47 9.59 -2.39
N TYR A 98 6.65 9.07 -2.08
CA TYR A 98 7.09 8.77 -0.72
C TYR A 98 7.17 10.04 0.15
N CYS A 99 7.60 11.17 -0.40
CA CYS A 99 7.67 12.42 0.37
C CYS A 99 6.30 13.04 0.68
N ARG A 100 5.22 12.58 0.03
CA ARG A 100 3.86 13.06 0.29
C ARG A 100 3.27 12.40 1.54
N ARG A 101 2.28 13.07 2.13
CA ARG A 101 1.44 12.49 3.18
C ARG A 101 0.45 11.51 2.56
N TRP A 102 0.35 10.32 3.13
CA TRP A 102 -0.58 9.30 2.65
C TRP A 102 -1.84 9.31 3.52
N LYS A 103 -3.01 9.28 2.89
CA LYS A 103 -4.29 9.26 3.62
C LYS A 103 -4.51 7.84 4.15
N LEU A 104 -4.26 7.64 5.44
CA LEU A 104 -4.53 6.37 6.10
C LEU A 104 -5.86 6.42 6.83
N HIS A 105 -6.78 5.52 6.45
CA HIS A 105 -8.03 5.31 7.15
C HIS A 105 -7.90 4.06 8.03
N LEU A 106 -7.71 4.26 9.33
CA LEU A 106 -7.77 3.16 10.29
C LEU A 106 -9.18 3.05 10.86
N ALA A 107 -9.69 1.82 10.94
CA ALA A 107 -10.96 1.63 11.63
C ALA A 107 -10.78 1.92 13.13
N LYS A 108 -11.84 2.44 13.76
CA LYS A 108 -11.86 2.77 15.18
C LYS A 108 -11.51 1.54 16.02
N LYS A 109 -10.73 1.75 17.10
CA LYS A 109 -10.50 0.71 18.11
C LYS A 109 -11.87 0.25 18.61
N ARG A 110 -12.20 -1.03 18.42
CA ARG A 110 -13.39 -1.62 19.00
C ARG A 110 -12.93 -2.19 20.33
N LEU A 111 -13.34 -1.55 21.43
CA LEU A 111 -13.26 -2.18 22.74
C LEU A 111 -14.31 -3.29 22.69
N MET A 112 -13.85 -4.54 22.80
CA MET A 112 -14.69 -5.64 23.21
C MET A 112 -14.64 -5.68 24.74
#